data_AF-A0AAJ0TM98-F1
#
_entry.id   AF-A0AAJ0TM98-F1
#
_cell.length_a   1.000
_cell.length_b   1.000
_cell.length_c   1.000
_cell.angle_alpha   90.00
_cell.angle_beta   90.00
_cell.angle_gamma   90.00
#
_symmetry.space_group_name_H-M   'P 1'
#
loop_
_entity.id
_entity.type
_entity.pdbx_description
1 polymer ?
#
loop_
_entity_poly.entity_id
_entity_poly.type
_entity_poly.pdbx_seq_one_letter_code
_entity_poly.pdbx_strand_id
1 'polypeptide(L)'
;MRTKGVSAILVSIFLVIIAVSMTYGFLVWSQSAQRGLQENIGGEAERRTGEAGAGLSIVAVADNQLSVKNTGRNILDATKVSVLLDGKRVAASTDKDTVGPADVVVINVTKFVPGVRDVRIAGPLGTADESLEPVLYPGTAAFWDFLPEDESAPRDASAGGSDGVLTGTTVLALHLDESRGNIVKDASVYANDGTLQNGVAWSNGITRSGLDFDGVDDRVVVLE
;
A
#
# COMPACT_ATOMS: atom_id res chain seq x y z
N MET A 1 -35.73 -66.86 6.16
CA MET A 1 -35.21 -65.52 5.82
C MET A 1 -34.28 -65.65 4.62
N ARG A 2 -34.73 -65.26 3.43
CA ARG A 2 -33.93 -65.34 2.20
C ARG A 2 -33.53 -63.91 1.84
N THR A 3 -32.32 -63.51 2.23
CA THR A 3 -31.72 -62.24 1.79
C THR A 3 -31.68 -62.29 0.27
N LYS A 4 -32.50 -61.46 -0.40
CA LYS A 4 -32.44 -61.31 -1.86
C LYS A 4 -31.07 -60.72 -2.17
N GLY A 5 -30.15 -61.56 -2.62
CA GLY A 5 -28.83 -61.13 -3.06
C GLY A 5 -29.01 -60.03 -4.10
N VAL A 6 -28.37 -58.88 -3.86
CA VAL A 6 -28.30 -57.80 -4.84
C VAL A 6 -27.76 -58.43 -6.12
N SER A 7 -28.54 -58.37 -7.20
CA SER A 7 -28.21 -58.99 -8.48
C SER A 7 -26.80 -58.57 -8.89
N ALA A 8 -25.96 -59.51 -9.35
CA ALA A 8 -24.59 -59.22 -9.77
C ALA A 8 -24.54 -58.10 -10.85
N ILE A 9 -25.62 -57.96 -11.62
CA ILE A 9 -25.83 -56.89 -12.62
C ILE A 9 -26.03 -55.52 -11.96
N LEU A 10 -26.72 -55.45 -10.82
CA LEU A 10 -26.87 -54.21 -10.05
C LEU A 10 -25.53 -53.77 -9.46
N VAL A 11 -24.70 -54.72 -9.00
CA VAL A 11 -23.36 -54.44 -8.47
C VAL A 11 -22.43 -53.92 -9.55
N SER A 12 -22.46 -54.50 -10.75
CA SER A 12 -21.62 -54.04 -11.86
C SER A 12 -21.99 -52.64 -12.36
N ILE A 13 -23.29 -52.34 -12.44
CA ILE A 13 -23.77 -50.99 -12.80
C ILE A 13 -23.31 -49.96 -11.76
N PHE A 14 -23.43 -50.28 -10.47
CA PHE A 14 -22.96 -49.39 -9.40
C PHE A 14 -21.44 -49.15 -9.45
N LEU A 15 -20.65 -50.18 -9.72
CA LEU A 15 -19.19 -50.04 -9.85
C LEU A 15 -18.79 -49.13 -11.03
N VAL A 16 -19.49 -49.24 -12.16
CA VAL A 16 -19.24 -48.36 -13.31
C VAL A 16 -19.59 -46.91 -12.99
N ILE A 17 -20.71 -46.66 -12.31
CA ILE A 17 -21.10 -45.30 -11.90
C ILE A 17 -20.07 -44.69 -10.95
N ILE A 18 -19.60 -45.45 -9.96
CA ILE A 18 -18.58 -44.98 -9.01
C ILE A 18 -17.26 -44.65 -9.74
N ALA A 19 -16.83 -45.50 -10.68
CA ALA A 19 -15.62 -45.25 -11.45
C ALA A 19 -15.72 -43.97 -12.30
N VAL A 20 -16.87 -43.73 -12.92
CA VAL A 20 -17.13 -42.51 -13.70
C VAL A 20 -17.17 -41.27 -12.80
N SER A 21 -17.82 -41.36 -11.63
CA SER A 21 -17.87 -40.27 -10.65
C SER A 21 -16.50 -39.94 -10.07
N MET A 22 -15.66 -40.94 -9.77
CA MET A 22 -14.28 -40.73 -9.30
C MET A 22 -13.42 -40.05 -10.37
N THR A 23 -13.60 -40.42 -11.63
CA THR A 23 -12.89 -39.80 -12.75
C THR A 23 -13.28 -38.33 -12.92
N TYR A 24 -14.57 -38.02 -12.83
CA TYR A 24 -15.06 -36.63 -12.86
C TYR A 24 -14.64 -35.83 -11.63
N GLY A 25 -14.70 -36.43 -10.43
CA GLY A 25 -14.24 -35.81 -9.20
C GLY A 25 -12.75 -35.48 -9.24
N PHE A 26 -11.93 -36.38 -9.79
CA PHE A 26 -10.51 -36.15 -9.99
C PHE A 26 -10.23 -35.04 -11.01
N LEU A 27 -11.01 -34.94 -12.09
CA LEU A 27 -10.91 -33.85 -13.07
C LEU A 27 -11.26 -32.48 -12.46
N VAL A 28 -12.33 -32.40 -11.67
CA VAL A 28 -12.73 -31.16 -10.99
C VAL A 28 -11.72 -30.78 -9.92
N TRP A 29 -11.25 -31.78 -9.14
CA TRP A 29 -10.23 -31.57 -8.13
C TRP A 29 -8.87 -31.19 -8.74
N SER A 30 -8.47 -31.75 -9.88
CA SER A 30 -7.23 -31.35 -10.55
C SER A 30 -7.33 -29.92 -11.08
N GLN A 31 -8.49 -29.53 -11.60
CA GLN A 31 -8.74 -28.14 -12.01
C GLN A 31 -8.72 -27.18 -10.81
N SER A 32 -9.27 -27.57 -9.65
CA SER A 32 -9.23 -26.74 -8.45
C SER A 32 -7.85 -26.68 -7.78
N ALA A 33 -7.11 -27.80 -7.78
CA ALA A 33 -5.76 -27.87 -7.24
C ALA A 33 -4.79 -27.02 -8.08
N GLN A 34 -4.97 -26.98 -9.40
CA GLN A 34 -4.23 -26.06 -10.27
C GLN A 34 -4.57 -24.58 -9.99
N ARG A 35 -5.84 -24.24 -9.71
CA ARG A 35 -6.24 -22.87 -9.34
C ARG A 35 -5.70 -22.45 -7.97
N GLY A 36 -5.76 -23.31 -6.95
CA GLY A 36 -5.19 -23.03 -5.62
C GLY A 36 -3.67 -22.96 -5.60
N LEU A 37 -2.98 -23.71 -6.48
CA LEU A 37 -1.55 -23.54 -6.71
C LEU A 37 -1.24 -22.26 -7.49
N GLN A 38 -2.10 -21.80 -8.40
CA GLN A 38 -1.94 -20.50 -9.06
C GLN A 38 -2.20 -19.30 -8.12
N GLU A 39 -3.06 -19.43 -7.12
CA GLU A 39 -3.28 -18.38 -6.10
C GLU A 39 -2.12 -18.31 -5.09
N ASN A 40 -1.58 -19.46 -4.64
CA ASN A 40 -0.42 -19.48 -3.72
C ASN A 40 0.94 -19.28 -4.41
N ILE A 41 1.07 -19.65 -5.69
CA ILE A 41 2.27 -19.32 -6.48
C ILE A 41 2.12 -17.91 -7.08
N GLY A 42 0.91 -17.37 -7.20
CA GLY A 42 0.65 -16.00 -7.65
C GLY A 42 1.22 -14.95 -6.71
N GLY A 43 1.05 -15.09 -5.39
CA GLY A 43 1.58 -14.12 -4.43
C GLY A 43 3.11 -14.07 -4.33
N GLU A 44 3.78 -15.22 -4.48
CA GLU A 44 5.25 -15.31 -4.38
C GLU A 44 5.94 -15.15 -5.75
N ALA A 45 5.30 -15.59 -6.84
CA ALA A 45 5.76 -15.33 -8.20
C ALA A 45 5.45 -13.90 -8.65
N GLU A 46 4.46 -13.19 -8.11
CA GLU A 46 4.33 -11.75 -8.38
C GLU A 46 5.52 -10.95 -7.81
N ARG A 47 6.16 -11.42 -6.72
CA ARG A 47 7.44 -10.84 -6.26
C ARG A 47 8.66 -11.25 -7.08
N ARG A 48 8.60 -12.32 -7.89
CA ARG A 48 9.74 -12.81 -8.72
C ARG A 48 9.53 -12.79 -10.23
N THR A 49 8.35 -12.37 -10.70
CA THR A 49 8.04 -12.14 -12.12
C THR A 49 7.73 -10.67 -12.41
N GLY A 50 7.95 -9.76 -11.46
CA GLY A 50 8.12 -8.32 -11.70
C GLY A 50 9.46 -7.97 -12.37
N GLU A 51 10.41 -8.91 -12.42
CA GLU A 51 11.73 -8.74 -13.06
C GLU A 51 11.76 -9.22 -14.52
N ALA A 52 10.64 -9.70 -15.07
CA ALA A 52 10.52 -10.08 -16.48
C ALA A 52 9.90 -8.93 -17.30
N GLY A 53 10.53 -7.74 -17.28
CA GLY A 53 10.25 -6.69 -18.27
C GLY A 53 9.95 -5.29 -17.74
N ALA A 54 9.99 -5.04 -16.42
CA ALA A 54 9.92 -3.68 -15.90
C ALA A 54 11.22 -2.93 -16.23
N GLY A 55 11.22 -2.19 -17.34
CA GLY A 55 12.40 -1.47 -17.83
C GLY A 55 12.68 -0.17 -17.09
N LEU A 56 12.33 -0.05 -15.82
CA LEU A 56 12.51 1.17 -15.03
C LEU A 56 13.01 0.82 -13.63
N SER A 57 13.96 1.61 -13.13
CA SER A 57 14.44 1.57 -11.75
C SER A 57 14.63 3.00 -11.27
N ILE A 58 14.13 3.33 -10.08
CA ILE A 58 14.51 4.58 -9.41
C ILE A 58 15.93 4.38 -8.88
N VAL A 59 16.78 5.39 -9.04
CA VAL A 59 18.20 5.35 -8.64
C VAL A 59 18.52 6.40 -7.59
N ALA A 60 17.78 7.50 -7.57
CA ALA A 60 17.91 8.53 -6.55
C ALA A 60 16.65 9.39 -6.48
N VAL A 61 16.37 9.92 -5.30
CA VAL A 61 15.31 10.89 -5.02
C VAL A 61 15.90 12.04 -4.20
N ALA A 62 15.88 13.26 -4.73
CA ALA A 62 16.42 14.45 -4.06
C ALA A 62 15.82 15.72 -4.65
N ASP A 63 15.63 16.77 -3.85
CA ASP A 63 15.33 18.14 -4.32
C ASP A 63 14.20 18.25 -5.37
N ASN A 64 13.08 17.54 -5.19
CA ASN A 64 11.97 17.48 -6.16
C ASN A 64 12.31 16.82 -7.50
N GLN A 65 13.35 15.99 -7.49
CA GLN A 65 13.81 15.24 -8.65
C GLN A 65 13.87 13.74 -8.35
N LEU A 66 13.49 12.97 -9.34
CA LEU A 66 13.56 11.51 -9.38
C LEU A 66 14.52 11.13 -10.51
N SER A 67 15.61 10.45 -10.18
CA SER A 67 16.51 9.87 -11.18
C SER A 67 16.06 8.46 -11.49
N VAL A 68 15.65 8.21 -12.73
CA VAL A 68 15.05 6.94 -13.16
C VAL A 68 15.87 6.34 -14.28
N LYS A 69 16.38 5.13 -14.07
CA LYS A 69 17.14 4.37 -15.06
C LYS A 69 16.23 3.48 -15.89
N ASN A 70 16.42 3.50 -17.20
CA ASN A 70 15.85 2.50 -18.09
C ASN A 70 16.63 1.18 -17.96
N THR A 71 16.06 0.17 -17.32
CA THR A 71 16.67 -1.17 -17.20
C THR A 71 16.25 -2.09 -18.35
N GLY A 72 15.35 -1.62 -19.23
CA GLY A 72 14.85 -2.35 -20.39
C GLY A 72 15.77 -2.26 -21.61
N ARG A 73 15.41 -3.01 -22.66
CA ARG A 73 16.16 -3.06 -23.93
C ARG A 73 15.67 -2.08 -24.99
N ASN A 74 14.56 -1.40 -24.74
CA ASN A 74 13.89 -0.51 -25.68
C ASN A 74 14.09 0.95 -25.28
N ILE A 75 14.04 1.85 -26.26
CA ILE A 75 13.96 3.29 -25.98
C ILE A 75 12.59 3.59 -25.39
N LEU A 76 12.57 4.31 -24.28
CA LEU A 76 11.36 4.77 -23.61
C LEU A 76 11.00 6.19 -24.04
N ASP A 77 9.70 6.45 -24.15
CA ASP A 77 9.15 7.80 -24.22
C ASP A 77 8.89 8.30 -22.80
N ALA A 78 9.76 9.18 -22.31
CA ALA A 78 9.73 9.71 -20.96
C ALA A 78 8.52 10.60 -20.70
N THR A 79 7.97 11.23 -21.75
CA THR A 79 6.81 12.13 -21.63
C THR A 79 5.51 11.40 -21.26
N LYS A 80 5.48 10.08 -21.47
CA LYS A 80 4.33 9.22 -21.14
C LYS A 80 4.39 8.61 -19.75
N VAL A 81 5.43 8.94 -18.99
CA VAL A 81 5.59 8.46 -17.62
C VAL A 81 4.67 9.23 -16.68
N SER A 82 4.01 8.49 -15.78
CA SER A 82 3.16 9.02 -14.72
C SER A 82 3.85 8.84 -13.38
N VAL A 83 3.92 9.89 -12.57
CA VAL A 83 4.45 9.83 -11.22
C VAL A 83 3.30 9.84 -10.22
N LEU A 84 3.38 8.93 -9.26
CA LEU A 84 2.47 8.81 -8.14
C LEU A 84 3.27 8.95 -6.84
N LEU A 85 2.84 9.83 -5.96
CA LEU A 85 3.36 9.99 -4.59
C LEU A 85 2.27 9.51 -3.63
N ASP A 86 2.57 8.52 -2.77
CA ASP A 86 1.61 7.87 -1.86
C ASP A 86 0.30 7.46 -2.57
N GLY A 87 0.43 6.94 -3.79
CA GLY A 87 -0.71 6.54 -4.63
C GLY A 87 -1.46 7.67 -5.34
N LYS A 88 -1.12 8.94 -5.09
CA LYS A 88 -1.73 10.10 -5.76
C LYS A 88 -0.88 10.58 -6.94
N ARG A 89 -1.48 10.70 -8.12
CA ARG A 89 -0.79 11.23 -9.31
C ARG A 89 -0.40 12.70 -9.10
N VAL A 90 0.86 13.03 -9.41
CA VAL A 90 1.40 14.40 -9.32
C VAL A 90 1.83 14.92 -10.69
N ALA A 91 1.88 16.24 -10.83
CA ALA A 91 2.44 16.87 -12.02
C ALA A 91 3.96 16.66 -12.04
N ALA A 92 4.46 16.21 -13.19
CA ALA A 92 5.86 15.90 -13.39
C ALA A 92 6.31 16.35 -14.79
N SER A 93 7.56 16.76 -14.91
CA SER A 93 8.22 17.07 -16.18
C SER A 93 9.54 16.31 -16.27
N THR A 94 9.93 15.90 -17.48
CA THR A 94 11.18 15.18 -17.71
C THR A 94 12.22 16.11 -18.34
N ASP A 95 13.50 15.89 -18.01
CA ASP A 95 14.62 16.64 -18.59
C ASP A 95 14.90 16.25 -20.06
N LYS A 96 14.36 15.13 -20.52
CA LYS A 96 14.40 14.65 -21.91
C LYS A 96 13.13 13.89 -22.26
N ASP A 97 12.82 13.84 -23.56
CA ASP A 97 11.63 13.18 -24.10
C ASP A 97 11.81 11.66 -24.26
N THR A 98 13.05 11.20 -24.40
CA THR A 98 13.35 9.77 -24.61
C THR A 98 14.51 9.28 -23.76
N VAL A 99 14.50 7.99 -23.43
CA VAL A 99 15.53 7.34 -22.58
C VAL A 99 15.97 6.05 -23.22
N GLY A 100 17.24 5.97 -23.62
CA GLY A 100 17.83 4.75 -24.16
C GLY A 100 18.01 3.66 -23.10
N PRO A 101 18.29 2.41 -23.50
CA PRO A 101 18.64 1.34 -22.57
C PRO A 101 19.82 1.73 -21.68
N ALA A 102 19.71 1.46 -20.38
CA ALA A 102 20.66 1.82 -19.32
C ALA A 102 20.85 3.32 -19.03
N ASP A 103 20.23 4.22 -19.80
CA ASP A 103 20.27 5.66 -19.55
C ASP A 103 19.36 6.06 -18.38
N VAL A 104 19.68 7.20 -17.76
CA VAL A 104 18.91 7.78 -16.66
C VAL A 104 18.19 9.04 -17.12
N VAL A 105 16.90 9.18 -16.79
CA VAL A 105 16.10 10.39 -16.96
C VAL A 105 15.84 11.05 -15.61
N VAL A 106 15.85 12.38 -15.58
CA VAL A 106 15.47 13.15 -14.39
C VAL A 106 14.03 13.61 -14.55
N ILE A 107 13.20 13.21 -13.60
CA ILE A 107 11.80 13.61 -13.53
C ILE A 107 11.65 14.63 -12.40
N ASN A 108 11.29 15.86 -12.76
CA ASN A 108 11.02 16.94 -11.83
C ASN A 108 9.56 16.87 -11.42
N VAL A 109 9.28 16.90 -10.12
CA VAL A 109 7.92 16.93 -9.56
C VAL A 109 7.63 18.27 -8.91
N THR A 110 6.39 18.74 -8.98
CA THR A 110 6.03 19.97 -8.25
C THR A 110 5.88 19.67 -6.76
N LYS A 111 6.96 19.93 -6.01
CA LYS A 111 7.09 19.88 -4.54
C LYS A 111 6.79 18.49 -3.93
N PHE A 112 7.84 17.78 -3.49
CA PHE A 112 7.69 16.77 -2.44
C PHE A 112 7.07 17.45 -1.23
N VAL A 113 5.86 17.03 -0.88
CA VAL A 113 5.27 17.39 0.41
C VAL A 113 6.10 16.69 1.48
N PRO A 114 6.47 17.34 2.60
CA PRO A 114 7.04 16.64 3.73
C PRO A 114 6.16 15.44 4.10
N GLY A 115 6.73 14.23 4.20
CA GLY A 115 5.99 13.01 4.55
C GLY A 115 5.65 12.04 3.41
N VAL A 116 6.04 12.33 2.16
CA VAL A 116 5.92 11.35 1.05
C VAL A 116 6.80 10.13 1.31
N ARG A 117 6.22 8.93 1.20
CA ARG A 117 6.85 7.64 1.50
C ARG A 117 7.01 6.80 0.27
N ASP A 118 5.98 6.70 -0.54
CA ASP A 118 6.03 5.82 -1.70
C ASP A 118 6.10 6.65 -2.97
N VAL A 119 7.18 6.46 -3.71
CA VAL A 119 7.33 6.98 -5.05
C VAL A 119 7.09 5.84 -6.03
N ARG A 120 6.08 6.02 -6.88
CA ARG A 120 5.79 5.11 -7.96
C ARG A 120 5.85 5.82 -9.30
N ILE A 121 6.56 5.20 -10.23
CA ILE A 121 6.74 5.68 -11.60
C ILE A 121 6.17 4.62 -12.51
N ALA A 122 5.11 4.98 -13.24
CA ALA A 122 4.44 4.09 -14.17
C ALA A 122 4.60 4.61 -15.61
N GLY A 123 5.13 3.76 -16.48
CA GLY A 123 5.33 4.06 -17.89
C GLY A 123 4.80 2.95 -18.81
N PRO A 124 4.80 3.19 -20.13
CA PRO A 124 4.25 2.26 -21.11
C PRO A 124 4.94 0.89 -21.15
N LEU A 125 6.14 0.74 -20.60
CA LEU A 125 6.91 -0.50 -20.59
C LEU A 125 7.19 -1.03 -19.16
N GLY A 126 6.55 -0.50 -18.12
CA GLY A 126 6.73 -1.02 -16.76
C GLY A 126 6.51 0.00 -15.66
N THR A 127 6.68 -0.46 -14.42
CA THR A 127 6.61 0.35 -13.22
C THR A 127 7.92 0.25 -12.44
N ALA A 128 8.31 1.34 -11.79
CA ALA A 128 9.37 1.38 -10.80
C ALA A 128 8.81 1.99 -9.52
N ASP A 129 9.02 1.30 -8.41
CA ASP A 129 8.54 1.70 -7.09
C ASP A 129 9.76 1.85 -6.18
N GLU A 130 9.81 2.93 -5.41
CA GLU A 130 10.82 3.20 -4.39
C GLU A 130 10.08 3.64 -3.13
N SER A 131 10.36 2.98 -2.01
CA SER A 131 9.92 3.46 -0.71
C SER A 131 11.02 4.34 -0.13
N LEU A 132 10.68 5.59 0.13
CA LEU A 132 11.54 6.60 0.73
C LEU A 132 11.52 6.43 2.24
N GLU A 133 12.72 6.32 2.81
CA GLU A 133 12.91 6.64 4.22
C GLU A 133 12.52 8.12 4.42
N PRO A 134 11.75 8.46 5.47
CA PRO A 134 11.32 9.84 5.70
C PRO A 134 12.53 10.77 5.78
N VAL A 135 12.48 11.89 5.04
CA VAL A 135 13.55 12.89 5.05
C VAL A 135 13.56 13.59 6.42
N LEU A 136 14.47 13.17 7.30
CA LEU A 136 14.70 13.77 8.61
C LEU A 136 15.53 15.05 8.44
N TYR A 137 14.96 16.20 8.82
CA TYR A 137 15.71 17.44 8.83
C TYR A 137 16.81 17.40 9.92
N PRO A 138 17.99 17.99 9.69
CA PRO A 138 19.02 18.07 10.72
C PRO A 138 18.48 18.83 11.95
N GLY A 139 18.47 18.16 13.10
CA GLY A 139 17.87 18.66 14.34
C GLY A 139 16.52 18.03 14.71
N THR A 140 15.97 17.14 13.88
CA THR A 140 14.77 16.36 14.23
C THR A 140 15.10 15.42 15.40
N ALA A 141 14.49 15.69 16.57
CA ALA A 141 14.70 14.92 17.79
C ALA A 141 13.93 13.58 17.80
N ALA A 142 12.81 13.50 17.08
CA ALA A 142 12.03 12.29 16.83
C ALA A 142 11.13 12.51 15.60
N PHE A 143 10.84 11.45 14.85
CA PHE A 143 9.82 11.47 13.79
C PHE A 143 8.92 10.25 13.97
N TRP A 144 7.74 10.48 14.54
CA TRP A 144 6.74 9.44 14.69
C TRP A 144 5.84 9.38 13.49
N ASP A 145 5.74 8.17 12.95
CA ASP A 145 4.82 7.85 11.91
C ASP A 145 3.69 6.98 12.44
N PHE A 146 2.46 7.38 12.14
CA PHE A 146 1.26 6.74 12.61
C PHE A 146 0.53 6.13 11.41
N LEU A 147 1.02 4.98 10.93
CA LEU A 147 0.32 4.22 9.91
C LEU A 147 -0.91 3.55 10.50
N PRO A 148 -1.97 3.31 9.70
CA PRO A 148 -3.18 2.64 10.15
C PRO A 148 -2.90 1.18 10.49
N GLU A 149 -1.82 0.56 9.98
CA GLU A 149 -1.33 -0.74 10.46
C GLU A 149 -0.61 -0.69 11.82
N ASP A 150 -0.17 0.49 12.27
CA ASP A 150 0.62 0.69 13.49
C ASP A 150 -0.26 1.14 14.69
N GLU A 151 -1.54 0.73 14.72
CA GLU A 151 -2.63 1.14 15.66
C GLU A 151 -2.23 1.34 17.14
N SER A 152 -1.13 0.74 17.61
CA SER A 152 -0.67 0.83 19.01
C SER A 152 0.81 1.20 19.21
N ALA A 153 1.59 1.34 18.12
CA ALA A 153 3.04 1.55 18.21
C ALA A 153 3.55 2.30 16.97
N PRO A 154 3.36 3.63 16.89
CA PRO A 154 4.04 4.43 15.88
C PRO A 154 5.55 4.21 15.97
N ARG A 155 6.18 3.93 14.83
CA ARG A 155 7.63 3.73 14.77
C ARG A 155 8.31 5.08 14.67
N ASP A 156 9.38 5.27 15.45
CA ASP A 156 10.26 6.42 15.29
C ASP A 156 11.27 6.09 14.20
N ALA A 157 11.11 6.72 13.03
CA ALA A 157 12.02 6.50 11.91
C ALA A 157 13.37 7.24 12.10
N SER A 158 13.53 8.00 13.17
CA SER A 158 14.80 8.66 13.50
C SER A 158 15.81 7.72 14.14
N ALA A 159 17.10 8.09 14.10
CA ALA A 159 18.15 7.38 14.82
C ALA A 159 17.98 7.38 16.35
N GLY A 160 16.99 8.13 16.87
CA GLY A 160 16.66 8.23 18.29
C GLY A 160 15.96 7.00 18.86
N GLY A 161 15.43 6.10 18.02
CA GLY A 161 14.85 4.81 18.44
C GLY A 161 13.72 4.95 19.47
N SER A 162 13.07 6.10 19.51
CA SER A 162 12.00 6.38 20.45
C SER A 162 10.68 5.93 19.84
N ASP A 163 10.53 4.64 19.47
CA ASP A 163 9.25 4.14 18.95
C ASP A 163 8.15 4.61 19.91
N GLY A 164 7.22 5.41 19.39
CA GLY A 164 6.23 6.14 20.16
C GLY A 164 5.15 5.22 20.71
N VAL A 165 5.56 4.07 21.26
CA VAL A 165 4.74 3.17 22.06
C VAL A 165 3.87 4.07 22.92
N LEU A 166 2.57 4.07 22.63
CA LEU A 166 1.58 4.70 23.46
C LEU A 166 1.59 3.89 24.75
N THR A 167 2.54 4.23 25.64
CA THR A 167 2.63 3.62 26.96
C THR A 167 1.25 3.80 27.59
N GLY A 168 0.78 2.82 28.35
CA GLY A 168 -0.59 2.85 28.91
C GLY A 168 -0.93 4.05 29.81
N THR A 169 -0.03 5.05 29.91
CA THR A 169 -0.20 6.34 30.57
C THR A 169 -0.48 7.50 29.60
N THR A 170 -0.40 7.32 28.27
CA THR A 170 -0.77 8.38 27.31
C THR A 170 -2.27 8.65 27.45
N VAL A 171 -2.61 9.87 27.84
CA VAL A 171 -4.01 10.28 28.15
C VAL A 171 -4.79 10.65 26.89
N LEU A 172 -4.11 11.18 25.86
CA LEU A 172 -4.75 11.63 24.62
C LEU A 172 -3.75 11.57 23.47
N ALA A 173 -4.14 10.93 22.37
CA ALA A 173 -3.40 10.87 21.12
C ALA A 173 -4.36 11.04 19.93
N LEU A 174 -4.35 12.21 19.30
CA LEU A 174 -5.22 12.54 18.16
C LEU A 174 -4.40 12.57 16.87
N HIS A 175 -4.65 11.63 15.95
CA HIS A 175 -3.90 11.54 14.70
C HIS A 175 -4.39 12.52 13.63
N LEU A 176 -5.68 12.91 13.69
CA LEU A 176 -6.30 13.87 12.77
C LEU A 176 -6.28 13.42 11.29
N ASP A 177 -6.46 12.13 11.08
CA ASP A 177 -6.43 11.46 9.77
C ASP A 177 -7.82 11.22 9.16
N GLU A 178 -8.89 11.54 9.91
CA GLU A 178 -10.26 11.17 9.53
C GLU A 178 -10.75 11.90 8.27
N SER A 179 -10.16 13.05 7.94
CA SER A 179 -10.40 13.87 6.74
C SER A 179 -11.82 14.42 6.55
N ARG A 180 -12.76 14.03 7.43
CA ARG A 180 -14.18 14.39 7.39
C ARG A 180 -14.87 14.08 8.71
N GLY A 181 -16.04 14.68 8.90
CA GLY A 181 -16.84 14.52 10.11
C GLY A 181 -16.43 15.52 11.19
N ASN A 182 -17.00 15.37 12.38
CA ASN A 182 -16.80 16.27 13.51
C ASN A 182 -16.27 15.56 14.76
N ILE A 183 -15.77 14.33 14.62
CA ILE A 183 -15.16 13.55 15.70
C ILE A 183 -13.72 13.25 15.29
N VAL A 184 -12.79 13.55 16.18
CA VAL A 184 -11.38 13.14 16.11
C VAL A 184 -11.16 12.00 17.08
N LYS A 185 -10.67 10.87 16.60
CA LYS A 185 -10.53 9.66 17.41
C LYS A 185 -9.28 9.74 18.28
N ASP A 186 -9.45 9.38 19.55
CA ASP A 186 -8.32 9.17 20.46
C ASP A 186 -7.78 7.75 20.27
N ALA A 187 -6.51 7.67 19.87
CA ALA A 187 -5.79 6.41 19.71
C ALA A 187 -5.25 5.86 21.03
N SER A 188 -5.39 6.61 22.13
CA SER A 188 -5.02 6.12 23.46
C SER A 188 -5.98 5.04 23.97
N VAL A 189 -5.56 4.32 25.01
CA VAL A 189 -6.38 3.32 25.71
C VAL A 189 -7.61 3.91 26.40
N TYR A 190 -7.68 5.24 26.54
CA TYR A 190 -8.74 5.93 27.26
C TYR A 190 -9.90 6.36 26.36
N ALA A 191 -9.74 6.32 25.02
CA ALA A 191 -10.78 6.64 24.05
C ALA A 191 -11.45 8.00 24.31
N ASN A 192 -10.64 8.99 24.68
CA ASN A 192 -11.02 10.37 24.94
C ASN A 192 -11.27 11.13 23.62
N ASP A 193 -12.22 10.64 22.81
CA ASP A 193 -12.55 11.20 21.50
C ASP A 193 -12.88 12.70 21.60
N GLY A 194 -12.31 13.48 20.68
CA GLY A 194 -12.58 14.91 20.57
C GLY A 194 -13.73 15.21 19.61
N THR A 195 -14.52 16.22 19.91
CA THR A 195 -15.54 16.77 19.03
C THR A 195 -15.12 18.14 18.51
N LEU A 196 -15.16 18.33 17.19
CA LEU A 196 -14.88 19.61 16.54
C LEU A 196 -16.04 20.60 16.78
N GLN A 197 -15.71 21.81 17.20
CA GLN A 197 -16.70 22.88 17.43
C GLN A 197 -16.36 24.14 16.64
N ASN A 198 -17.41 24.92 16.36
CA ASN A 198 -17.36 26.26 15.72
C ASN A 198 -16.95 26.32 14.24
N GLY A 199 -16.82 25.16 13.58
CA GLY A 199 -16.68 25.10 12.13
C GLY A 199 -15.30 24.71 11.62
N VAL A 200 -14.40 24.29 12.52
CA VAL A 200 -13.12 23.64 12.21
C VAL A 200 -13.19 22.83 10.92
N ALA A 201 -12.35 23.19 9.96
CA ALA A 201 -12.29 22.54 8.66
C ALA A 201 -11.19 21.47 8.63
N TRP A 202 -11.43 20.40 7.88
CA TRP A 202 -10.37 19.46 7.54
C TRP A 202 -9.50 20.04 6.42
N SER A 203 -8.18 19.94 6.60
CA SER A 203 -7.17 20.39 5.64
C SER A 203 -6.10 19.31 5.43
N ASN A 204 -5.14 19.58 4.56
CA ASN A 204 -3.99 18.70 4.39
C ASN A 204 -3.02 18.92 5.56
N GLY A 205 -2.69 17.84 6.28
CA GLY A 205 -1.74 17.85 7.38
C GLY A 205 -0.31 17.63 6.92
N ILE A 206 0.62 17.54 7.89
CA ILE A 206 1.99 17.09 7.66
C ILE A 206 1.99 15.62 7.26
N THR A 207 1.22 14.81 7.98
CA THR A 207 0.89 13.43 7.62
C THR A 207 -0.60 13.41 7.26
N ARG A 208 -0.94 13.09 6.01
CA ARG A 208 -2.33 12.96 5.53
C ARG A 208 -3.20 14.20 5.78
N SER A 209 -4.05 14.19 6.80
CA SER A 209 -5.04 15.22 7.10
C SER A 209 -4.68 16.01 8.35
N GLY A 210 -5.34 17.14 8.53
CA GLY A 210 -5.17 18.00 9.69
C GLY A 210 -6.40 18.87 9.89
N LEU A 211 -6.37 19.67 10.96
CA LEU A 211 -7.43 20.62 11.27
C LEU A 211 -6.93 22.05 10.97
N ASP A 212 -7.78 22.82 10.30
CA ASP A 212 -7.60 24.25 10.08
C ASP A 212 -8.49 25.02 11.05
N PHE A 213 -7.86 25.87 11.87
CA PHE A 213 -8.51 26.68 12.89
C PHE A 213 -8.52 28.13 12.42
N ASP A 214 -9.69 28.78 12.45
CA ASP A 214 -9.85 30.16 11.99
C ASP A 214 -9.18 31.22 12.87
N GLY A 215 -8.71 30.81 14.06
CA GLY A 215 -8.06 31.68 15.04
C GLY A 215 -9.01 32.55 15.86
N VAL A 216 -10.34 32.34 15.76
CA VAL A 216 -11.36 33.09 16.48
C VAL A 216 -11.91 32.25 17.63
N ASP A 217 -12.56 31.12 17.35
CA ASP A 217 -13.21 30.30 18.38
C ASP A 217 -13.27 28.80 18.09
N ASP A 218 -12.61 28.35 17.02
CA ASP A 218 -12.45 26.94 16.69
C ASP A 218 -11.69 26.15 17.78
N ARG A 219 -12.22 24.98 18.15
CA ARG A 219 -11.59 24.09 19.15
C ARG A 219 -12.00 22.63 19.00
N VAL A 220 -11.16 21.75 19.54
CA VAL A 220 -11.49 20.35 19.82
C VAL A 220 -11.93 20.25 21.28
N VAL A 221 -13.13 19.71 21.52
CA VAL A 221 -13.65 19.45 22.87
C VAL A 221 -13.59 17.96 23.16
N VAL A 222 -12.79 17.58 24.13
CA VAL A 222 -12.76 16.23 24.70
C VAL A 222 -13.72 16.21 25.88
N LEU A 223 -14.60 15.22 25.94
CA LEU A 223 -15.51 15.05 27.08
C LEU A 223 -14.70 14.56 28.30
N GLU A 224 -14.86 15.23 29.43
CA GLU A 224 -14.32 14.79 30.75
C GLU A 224 -15.00 13.52 31.28
#